data_AF-A0A7X2DA46-F1
#
_entry.id   AF-A0A7X2DA46-F1
#
_cell.length_a   1.000
_cell.length_b   1.000
_cell.length_c   1.000
_cell.angle_alpha   90.00
_cell.angle_beta   90.00
_cell.angle_gamma   90.00
#
_symmetry.space_group_name_H-M   'P 1'
#
loop_
_entity.id
_entity.type
_entity.pdbx_description
1 polymer ?
#
loop_
_entity_poly.entity_id
_entity_poly.type
_entity_poly.pdbx_seq_one_letter_code
_entity_poly.pdbx_strand_id
1 'polypeptide(L)'
;MKEKKVRLVPYEMVEPGWEAVYTGEKSDEPIDKTDVIWKVFTDEKGNVIKKWSTWTWTFPGQEADWDDEIKYINKMQEKLGTLSDEVRRIRAHIASLIPCEAGFPVTVDEILSAIGKGQLPDKPFHDGCWAAGMWWENRGTQHRQAESIQAIEDILRGYLEGKRKEGFIKRFPHAEGFINRTYKWLGPAEKITPLQKLMIERMLLPFDYFTRRNPDYTEVGKNSFEEGGRGIEIDKEIGKLAGLPDINADWPDEYHKLRDSITDPRKKELYCLCRSIRISVYELSDCSHQTFRFIENWIHGIGTGKLGGIPTRKKGTERTRLGHLLFGYVLALDKWLAGVPMQFLLLDLGHIDFGFDLKNEILRVYAYLGEERTQTKEWLVACLWYNLMHNQHGGLIRHKNLLEPAEENRISLRTWMDGVLGKSVR
;
A
#
# COMPACT_ATOMS: atom_id res chain seq x y z
N MET A 1 19.35 -8.29 -21.35
CA MET A 1 18.02 -8.21 -22.00
C MET A 1 17.63 -6.76 -22.10
N LYS A 2 17.26 -6.24 -23.29
CA LYS A 2 16.62 -4.92 -23.37
C LYS A 2 15.25 -5.05 -22.71
N GLU A 3 14.98 -4.28 -21.66
CA GLU A 3 13.63 -4.20 -21.07
C GLU A 3 12.64 -3.87 -22.19
N LYS A 4 11.70 -4.79 -22.43
CA LYS A 4 10.63 -4.57 -23.39
C LYS A 4 9.71 -3.52 -22.78
N LYS A 5 9.67 -2.35 -23.42
CA LYS A 5 8.96 -1.18 -22.90
C LYS A 5 7.46 -1.40 -23.03
N VAL A 6 6.80 -1.60 -21.90
CA VAL A 6 5.35 -1.53 -21.79
C VAL A 6 4.87 -0.19 -22.35
N ARG A 7 3.81 -0.22 -23.16
CA ARG A 7 3.23 0.99 -23.77
C ARG A 7 1.72 0.90 -23.76
N LEU A 8 1.04 2.03 -23.61
CA LEU A 8 -0.41 2.12 -23.73
C LEU A 8 -0.83 1.65 -25.13
N VAL A 9 -1.97 0.95 -25.20
CA VAL A 9 -2.64 0.67 -26.48
C VAL A 9 -3.27 1.95 -27.03
N PRO A 10 -3.58 2.05 -28.33
CA PRO A 10 -4.41 3.14 -28.86
C PRO A 10 -5.70 3.33 -28.05
N TYR A 11 -6.11 4.58 -27.85
CA TYR A 11 -7.22 4.89 -26.93
C TYR A 11 -8.56 4.28 -27.38
N GLU A 12 -8.76 4.14 -28.69
CA GLU A 12 -9.92 3.48 -29.28
C GLU A 12 -10.06 1.99 -28.91
N MET A 13 -9.02 1.38 -28.33
CA MET A 13 -9.06 -0.01 -27.86
C MET A 13 -9.51 -0.14 -26.40
N VAL A 14 -9.69 0.97 -25.69
CA VAL A 14 -10.14 0.99 -24.30
C VAL A 14 -11.46 1.74 -24.16
N GLU A 15 -12.21 1.40 -23.11
CA GLU A 15 -13.50 2.00 -22.79
C GLU A 15 -13.40 2.77 -21.47
N PRO A 16 -14.34 3.67 -21.16
CA PRO A 16 -14.38 4.39 -19.90
C PRO A 16 -14.22 3.48 -18.68
N GLY A 17 -13.36 3.88 -17.75
CA GLY A 17 -13.06 3.08 -16.57
C GLY A 17 -12.03 1.97 -16.79
N TRP A 18 -11.52 1.76 -18.00
CA TRP A 18 -10.49 0.75 -18.30
C TRP A 18 -9.22 1.35 -18.87
N GLU A 19 -8.11 0.63 -18.72
CA GLU A 19 -6.86 0.92 -19.39
C GLU A 19 -6.18 -0.38 -19.84
N ALA A 20 -5.33 -0.30 -20.86
CA ALA A 20 -4.63 -1.44 -21.41
C ALA A 20 -3.24 -1.09 -21.96
N VAL A 21 -2.35 -2.09 -21.92
CA VAL A 21 -0.99 -1.98 -22.44
C VAL A 21 -0.64 -3.14 -23.34
N TYR A 22 0.24 -2.87 -24.30
CA TYR A 22 1.04 -3.92 -24.92
C TYR A 22 2.15 -4.36 -23.95
N THR A 23 2.24 -5.67 -23.70
CA THR A 23 3.27 -6.24 -22.80
C THR A 23 4.65 -6.32 -23.48
N GLY A 24 4.68 -6.23 -24.82
CA GLY A 24 5.87 -6.51 -25.63
C GLY A 24 6.09 -8.00 -25.91
N GLU A 25 5.20 -8.86 -25.44
CA GLU A 25 5.16 -10.27 -25.79
C GLU A 25 4.33 -10.49 -27.05
N LYS A 26 4.64 -11.58 -27.73
CA LYS A 26 3.86 -12.09 -28.86
C LYS A 26 3.43 -13.51 -28.56
N SER A 27 2.25 -13.86 -29.05
CA SER A 27 1.72 -15.21 -29.05
C SER A 27 1.38 -15.62 -30.48
N ASP A 28 1.74 -16.84 -30.84
CA ASP A 28 1.38 -17.45 -32.13
C ASP A 28 -0.08 -17.94 -32.11
N GLU A 29 -0.64 -18.17 -30.92
CA GLU A 29 -2.03 -18.55 -30.72
C GLU A 29 -2.85 -17.40 -30.13
N PRO A 30 -4.12 -17.22 -30.54
CA PRO A 30 -5.01 -16.23 -29.93
C PRO A 30 -5.18 -16.47 -28.43
N ILE A 31 -4.98 -15.42 -27.64
CA ILE A 31 -5.27 -15.43 -26.20
C ILE A 31 -6.57 -14.65 -25.98
N ASP A 32 -7.48 -15.21 -25.19
CA ASP A 32 -8.57 -14.49 -24.55
C ASP A 32 -8.86 -15.16 -23.20
N LYS A 33 -8.29 -14.60 -22.14
CA LYS A 33 -8.49 -15.12 -20.78
C LYS A 33 -8.58 -14.01 -19.76
N THR A 34 -9.29 -14.30 -18.68
CA THR A 34 -9.31 -13.47 -17.48
C THR A 34 -8.42 -14.12 -16.43
N ASP A 35 -7.38 -13.41 -16.03
CA ASP A 35 -6.68 -13.71 -14.77
C ASP A 35 -7.26 -12.80 -13.68
N VAL A 36 -6.95 -13.08 -12.41
CA VAL A 36 -7.60 -12.49 -11.22
C VAL A 36 -7.92 -11.00 -11.34
N ILE A 37 -6.96 -10.18 -11.78
CA ILE A 37 -7.12 -8.71 -11.83
C ILE A 37 -7.05 -8.11 -13.23
N TRP A 38 -6.87 -8.92 -14.27
CA TRP A 38 -6.69 -8.43 -15.64
C TRP A 38 -7.26 -9.38 -16.69
N LYS A 39 -7.68 -8.79 -17.81
CA LYS A 39 -7.97 -9.52 -19.04
C LYS A 39 -6.70 -9.55 -19.90
N VAL A 40 -6.27 -10.73 -20.30
CA VAL A 40 -5.16 -10.93 -21.23
C VAL A 40 -5.72 -11.38 -22.57
N PHE A 41 -5.36 -10.67 -23.63
CA PHE A 41 -5.78 -11.03 -24.98
C PHE A 41 -4.75 -10.64 -26.04
N THR A 42 -4.91 -11.12 -27.27
CA THR A 42 -4.04 -10.76 -28.40
C THR A 42 -4.78 -9.93 -29.44
N ASP A 43 -4.07 -8.99 -30.08
CA ASP A 43 -4.56 -8.35 -31.31
C ASP A 43 -4.34 -9.23 -32.55
N GLU A 44 -4.80 -8.78 -33.71
CA GLU A 44 -4.66 -9.48 -35.01
C GLU A 44 -3.20 -9.76 -35.42
N LYS A 45 -2.23 -9.08 -34.80
CA LYS A 45 -0.79 -9.24 -35.07
C LYS A 45 -0.10 -10.13 -34.03
N GLY A 46 -0.88 -10.77 -33.17
CA GLY A 46 -0.42 -11.62 -32.07
C GLY A 46 0.24 -10.84 -30.93
N ASN A 47 0.08 -9.51 -30.85
CA ASN A 47 0.64 -8.75 -29.73
C ASN A 47 -0.20 -9.01 -28.48
N VAL A 48 0.46 -9.38 -27.38
CA VAL A 48 -0.21 -9.62 -26.10
C VAL A 48 -0.54 -8.29 -25.43
N ILE A 49 -1.80 -8.16 -25.02
CA ILE A 49 -2.39 -7.00 -24.36
C ILE A 49 -2.87 -7.42 -22.98
N LYS A 50 -2.60 -6.57 -21.98
CA LYS A 50 -3.20 -6.67 -20.65
C LYS A 50 -4.11 -5.47 -20.42
N LYS A 51 -5.38 -5.74 -20.11
CA LYS A 51 -6.41 -4.75 -19.78
C LYS A 51 -6.83 -4.89 -18.32
N TRP A 52 -6.95 -3.78 -17.61
CA TRP A 52 -7.34 -3.74 -16.20
C TRP A 52 -8.29 -2.58 -15.92
N SER A 53 -9.07 -2.70 -14.84
CA SER A 53 -9.96 -1.63 -14.43
C SER A 53 -9.19 -0.52 -13.74
N THR A 54 -9.49 0.72 -14.11
CA THR A 54 -8.98 1.91 -13.45
C THR A 54 -9.77 2.26 -12.17
N TRP A 55 -10.80 1.47 -11.85
CA TRP A 55 -11.51 1.52 -10.57
C TRP A 55 -10.96 0.43 -9.64
N THR A 56 -10.35 0.85 -8.54
CA THR A 56 -9.65 -0.04 -7.62
C THR A 56 -10.57 -1.15 -7.09
N TRP A 57 -10.09 -2.40 -7.10
CA TRP A 57 -10.83 -3.58 -6.65
C TRP A 57 -12.11 -3.88 -7.43
N THR A 58 -12.21 -3.39 -8.66
CA THR A 58 -13.17 -3.89 -9.64
C THR A 58 -12.44 -4.75 -10.67
N PHE A 59 -13.05 -5.88 -11.02
CA PHE A 59 -12.43 -6.90 -11.86
C PHE A 59 -13.15 -7.02 -13.21
N PRO A 60 -12.51 -7.57 -14.26
CA PRO A 60 -13.18 -7.85 -15.53
C PRO A 60 -14.49 -8.63 -15.34
N GLY A 61 -15.58 -8.13 -15.92
CA GLY A 61 -16.91 -8.73 -15.81
C GLY A 61 -17.77 -8.22 -14.65
N GLN A 62 -17.29 -7.23 -13.87
CA GLN A 62 -18.03 -6.61 -12.76
C GLN A 62 -18.59 -5.21 -13.11
N GLU A 63 -18.66 -4.85 -14.38
CA GLU A 63 -19.13 -3.54 -14.83
C GLU A 63 -20.60 -3.29 -14.43
N ALA A 64 -21.39 -4.37 -14.30
CA ALA A 64 -22.76 -4.31 -13.81
C ALA A 64 -22.86 -3.85 -12.35
N ASP A 65 -21.81 -4.10 -11.55
CA ASP A 65 -21.75 -3.77 -10.12
C ASP A 65 -21.24 -2.34 -9.86
N TRP A 66 -20.88 -1.60 -10.91
CA TRP A 66 -20.45 -0.21 -10.77
C TRP A 66 -21.59 0.65 -10.22
N ASP A 67 -21.29 1.43 -9.20
CA ASP A 67 -22.25 2.34 -8.60
C ASP A 67 -22.53 3.57 -9.50
N ASP A 68 -23.51 4.37 -9.10
CA ASP A 68 -23.93 5.56 -9.85
C ASP A 68 -22.81 6.61 -9.96
N GLU A 69 -21.87 6.62 -9.00
CA GLU A 69 -20.75 7.56 -8.98
C GLU A 69 -19.71 7.19 -10.04
N ILE A 70 -19.31 5.91 -10.09
CA ILE A 70 -18.46 5.38 -11.16
C ILE A 70 -19.10 5.63 -12.52
N LYS A 71 -20.40 5.31 -12.66
CA LYS A 71 -21.14 5.53 -13.92
C LYS A 71 -21.13 7.00 -14.33
N TYR A 72 -21.34 7.92 -13.39
CA TYR A 72 -21.27 9.35 -13.66
C TYR A 72 -19.87 9.79 -14.11
N ILE A 73 -18.82 9.35 -13.42
CA ILE A 73 -17.44 9.74 -13.76
C ILE A 73 -17.00 9.12 -15.10
N ASN A 74 -17.42 7.90 -15.41
CA ASN A 74 -17.20 7.30 -16.73
C ASN A 74 -17.90 8.10 -17.84
N LYS A 75 -19.12 8.60 -17.60
CA LYS A 75 -19.80 9.50 -18.53
C LYS A 75 -19.07 10.85 -18.71
N MET A 76 -18.36 11.33 -17.68
CA MET A 76 -17.45 12.48 -17.85
C MET A 76 -16.31 12.12 -18.81
N GLN A 77 -15.71 10.93 -18.67
CA GLN A 77 -14.66 10.44 -19.57
C GLN A 77 -15.13 10.36 -21.03
N GLU A 78 -16.31 9.81 -21.27
CA GLU A 78 -16.90 9.69 -22.62
C GLU A 78 -17.02 11.04 -23.33
N LYS A 79 -17.46 12.08 -22.59
CA LYS A 79 -17.64 13.43 -23.13
C LYS A 79 -16.32 14.10 -23.55
N LEU A 80 -15.19 13.68 -22.99
CA LEU A 80 -13.87 14.20 -23.37
C LEU A 80 -13.43 13.70 -24.76
N GLY A 81 -14.01 12.60 -25.26
CA GLY A 81 -13.56 11.94 -26.47
C GLY A 81 -12.19 11.30 -26.29
N THR A 82 -11.30 11.48 -27.26
CA THR A 82 -9.95 10.89 -27.24
C THR A 82 -9.07 11.52 -26.17
N LEU A 83 -8.45 10.69 -25.33
CA LEU A 83 -7.50 11.13 -24.31
C LEU A 83 -6.05 10.97 -24.77
N SER A 84 -5.19 11.92 -24.40
CA SER A 84 -3.75 11.79 -24.61
C SER A 84 -3.13 10.76 -23.67
N ASP A 85 -1.97 10.23 -24.03
CA ASP A 85 -1.24 9.28 -23.20
C ASP A 85 -0.84 9.88 -21.84
N GLU A 86 -0.52 11.18 -21.78
CA GLU A 86 -0.19 11.88 -20.53
C GLU A 86 -1.38 11.87 -19.56
N VAL A 87 -2.58 12.20 -20.06
CA VAL A 87 -3.82 12.20 -19.28
C VAL A 87 -4.17 10.78 -18.81
N ARG A 88 -4.04 9.79 -19.70
CA ARG A 88 -4.27 8.37 -19.39
C ARG A 88 -3.30 7.85 -18.33
N ARG A 89 -2.03 8.24 -18.39
CA ARG A 89 -1.04 7.91 -17.35
C ARG A 89 -1.40 8.50 -15.99
N ILE A 90 -1.88 9.75 -15.94
CA ILE A 90 -2.35 10.34 -14.68
C ILE A 90 -3.54 9.53 -14.14
N ARG A 91 -4.51 9.17 -14.99
CA ARG A 91 -5.66 8.34 -14.59
C ARG A 91 -5.26 6.97 -14.07
N ALA A 92 -4.31 6.32 -14.73
CA ALA A 92 -3.76 5.03 -14.30
C ALA A 92 -3.03 5.16 -12.97
N HIS A 93 -2.28 6.25 -12.75
CA HIS A 93 -1.61 6.53 -11.48
C HIS A 93 -2.61 6.75 -10.34
N ILE A 94 -3.72 7.46 -10.59
CA ILE A 94 -4.83 7.59 -9.64
C ILE A 94 -5.43 6.22 -9.31
N ALA A 95 -5.64 5.36 -10.31
CA ALA A 95 -6.22 4.02 -10.12
C ALA A 95 -5.34 3.12 -9.24
N SER A 96 -4.03 3.26 -9.40
CA SER A 96 -3.03 2.45 -8.72
C SER A 96 -2.81 2.88 -7.27
N LEU A 97 -3.13 4.12 -6.92
CA LEU A 97 -3.00 4.65 -5.56
C LEU A 97 -3.87 3.85 -4.58
N ILE A 98 -3.22 3.20 -3.62
CA ILE A 98 -3.87 2.69 -2.42
C ILE A 98 -3.48 3.59 -1.24
N PRO A 99 -4.44 4.26 -0.58
CA PRO A 99 -4.17 5.19 0.51
C PRO A 99 -3.84 4.43 1.82
N CYS A 100 -2.77 3.65 1.83
CA CYS A 100 -2.31 2.93 3.03
C CYS A 100 -0.83 3.18 3.36
N GLU A 101 -0.06 3.76 2.45
CA GLU A 101 1.37 3.96 2.60
C GLU A 101 1.75 5.18 3.46
N ALA A 102 2.94 5.16 4.06
CA ALA A 102 3.42 6.31 4.83
C ALA A 102 3.70 7.55 3.95
N GLY A 103 4.12 7.31 2.69
CA GLY A 103 4.37 8.33 1.67
C GLY A 103 3.11 8.97 1.08
N PHE A 104 1.92 8.54 1.51
CA PHE A 104 0.62 8.94 0.96
C PHE A 104 0.47 10.43 0.61
N PRO A 105 0.77 11.40 1.50
CA PRO A 105 0.59 12.82 1.16
C PRO A 105 1.48 13.27 -0.01
N VAL A 106 2.70 12.72 -0.13
CA VAL A 106 3.61 13.08 -1.23
C VAL A 106 3.05 12.56 -2.55
N THR A 107 2.57 11.31 -2.59
CA THR A 107 1.98 10.70 -3.77
C THR A 107 0.72 11.45 -4.23
N VAL A 108 -0.13 11.88 -3.29
CA VAL A 108 -1.30 12.72 -3.63
C VAL A 108 -0.88 14.09 -4.15
N ASP A 109 0.10 14.75 -3.54
CA ASP A 109 0.60 16.04 -4.00
C ASP A 109 1.21 15.97 -5.42
N GLU A 110 1.90 14.87 -5.75
CA GLU A 110 2.39 14.61 -7.10
C GLU A 110 1.26 14.41 -8.11
N ILE A 111 0.22 13.65 -7.75
CA ILE A 111 -0.98 13.50 -8.59
C ILE A 111 -1.64 14.86 -8.81
N LEU A 112 -1.82 15.66 -7.77
CA LEU A 112 -2.43 16.99 -7.86
C LEU A 112 -1.60 17.90 -8.79
N SER A 113 -0.28 17.93 -8.60
CA SER A 113 0.62 18.65 -9.51
C SER A 113 0.51 18.15 -10.95
N ALA A 114 0.37 16.83 -11.15
CA ALA A 114 0.26 16.24 -12.48
C ALA A 114 -1.06 16.60 -13.16
N ILE A 115 -2.17 16.60 -12.42
CA ILE A 115 -3.46 17.09 -12.91
C ILE A 115 -3.36 18.58 -13.27
N GLY A 116 -2.75 19.40 -12.40
CA GLY A 116 -2.57 20.83 -12.63
C GLY A 116 -1.77 21.14 -13.90
N LYS A 117 -0.71 20.36 -14.17
CA LYS A 117 0.21 20.54 -15.32
C LYS A 117 -0.17 19.74 -16.57
N GLY A 118 -1.07 18.76 -16.44
CA GLY A 118 -1.41 17.82 -17.51
C GLY A 118 -0.37 16.73 -17.78
N GLN A 119 0.64 16.56 -16.91
CA GLN A 119 1.68 15.54 -17.08
C GLN A 119 2.26 15.08 -15.74
N LEU A 120 2.57 13.78 -15.62
CA LEU A 120 3.33 13.23 -14.51
C LEU A 120 4.80 13.69 -14.57
N PRO A 121 5.52 13.73 -13.44
CA PRO A 121 6.97 13.84 -13.46
C PRO A 121 7.60 12.63 -14.17
N ASP A 122 8.80 12.81 -14.76
CA ASP A 122 9.54 11.72 -15.41
C ASP A 122 9.79 10.52 -14.47
N LYS A 123 9.87 10.80 -13.16
CA LYS A 123 10.13 9.84 -12.11
C LYS A 123 9.18 10.11 -10.94
N PRO A 124 7.93 9.62 -11.00
CA PRO A 124 7.01 9.74 -9.87
C PRO A 124 7.58 9.02 -8.63
N PHE A 125 7.24 9.53 -7.45
CA PHE A 125 7.71 9.01 -6.18
C PHE A 125 7.33 7.53 -6.02
N HIS A 126 6.06 7.20 -6.31
CA HIS A 126 5.50 5.87 -6.19
C HIS A 126 4.34 5.67 -7.16
N ASP A 127 4.26 4.54 -7.87
CA ASP A 127 3.23 4.24 -8.87
C ASP A 127 1.95 3.63 -8.30
N GLY A 128 1.83 3.56 -6.97
CA GLY A 128 0.71 2.93 -6.29
C GLY A 128 0.95 1.44 -6.04
N CYS A 129 -0.02 0.75 -5.43
CA CYS A 129 0.09 -0.69 -5.12
C CYS A 129 -0.85 -1.56 -5.94
N TRP A 130 -1.84 -0.95 -6.60
CA TRP A 130 -2.85 -1.67 -7.37
C TRP A 130 -2.55 -1.60 -8.86
N ALA A 131 -2.43 -2.75 -9.53
CA ALA A 131 -1.96 -2.81 -10.92
C ALA A 131 -0.65 -2.01 -11.15
N ALA A 132 0.15 -1.87 -10.09
CA ALA A 132 1.47 -1.23 -10.14
C ALA A 132 2.39 -2.07 -11.05
N GLY A 133 3.31 -1.42 -11.74
CA GLY A 133 4.14 -2.12 -12.73
C GLY A 133 3.44 -2.50 -14.05
N MET A 134 2.11 -2.31 -14.17
CA MET A 134 1.37 -2.68 -15.39
C MET A 134 1.55 -1.69 -16.53
N TRP A 135 1.78 -0.42 -16.21
CA TRP A 135 1.95 0.64 -17.21
C TRP A 135 3.20 1.50 -16.94
N TRP A 136 3.83 1.31 -15.79
CA TRP A 136 5.01 2.05 -15.35
C TRP A 136 6.02 1.14 -14.64
N GLU A 137 7.14 1.70 -14.20
CA GLU A 137 8.11 1.00 -13.35
C GLU A 137 7.52 0.72 -11.97
N ASN A 138 7.50 -0.54 -11.55
CA ASN A 138 7.11 -0.91 -10.18
C ASN A 138 8.13 -0.35 -9.18
N ARG A 139 7.72 0.63 -8.37
CA ARG A 139 8.58 1.25 -7.35
C ARG A 139 8.12 0.84 -5.96
N GLY A 140 9.07 0.74 -5.04
CA GLY A 140 8.75 0.47 -3.64
C GLY A 140 7.92 1.62 -3.08
N THR A 141 7.00 1.30 -2.18
CA THR A 141 6.07 2.24 -1.53
C THR A 141 6.74 3.35 -0.70
N GLN A 142 8.06 3.28 -0.48
CA GLN A 142 8.82 4.32 0.22
C GLN A 142 10.20 4.55 -0.38
N HIS A 143 10.62 5.81 -0.38
CA HIS A 143 11.98 6.19 -0.71
C HIS A 143 12.97 5.47 0.22
N ARG A 144 14.01 4.88 -0.38
CA ARG A 144 15.09 4.16 0.31
C ARG A 144 14.64 2.98 1.17
N GLN A 145 13.55 2.32 0.78
CA GLN A 145 13.03 1.15 1.47
C GLN A 145 14.07 0.02 1.53
N ALA A 146 14.69 -0.34 0.40
CA ALA A 146 15.69 -1.39 0.33
C ALA A 146 16.90 -1.11 1.23
N GLU A 147 17.38 0.14 1.25
CA GLU A 147 18.49 0.57 2.09
C GLU A 147 18.14 0.55 3.58
N SER A 148 16.89 0.88 3.93
CA SER A 148 16.40 0.81 5.30
C SER A 148 16.32 -0.65 5.77
N ILE A 149 15.86 -1.56 4.91
CA ILE A 149 15.80 -2.99 5.19
C ILE A 149 17.21 -3.58 5.28
N GLN A 150 18.14 -3.15 4.42
CA GLN A 150 19.55 -3.54 4.49
C GLN A 150 20.19 -3.10 5.82
N ALA A 151 19.92 -1.87 6.29
CA ALA A 151 20.42 -1.41 7.58
C ALA A 151 19.90 -2.28 8.73
N ILE A 152 18.61 -2.65 8.70
CA ILE A 152 18.02 -3.57 9.68
C ILE A 152 18.71 -4.94 9.64
N GLU A 153 18.93 -5.50 8.46
CA GLU A 153 19.64 -6.77 8.29
C GLU A 153 21.06 -6.71 8.86
N ASP A 154 21.83 -5.69 8.50
CA ASP A 154 23.21 -5.49 8.96
C ASP A 154 23.28 -5.42 10.50
N ILE A 155 22.32 -4.73 11.12
CA ILE A 155 22.21 -4.62 12.58
C ILE A 155 21.90 -5.98 13.20
N LEU A 156 20.95 -6.74 12.65
CA LEU A 156 20.54 -8.03 13.21
C LEU A 156 21.59 -9.12 13.01
N ARG A 157 22.20 -9.20 11.84
CA ARG A 157 23.33 -10.11 11.59
C ARG A 157 24.51 -9.77 12.49
N GLY A 158 24.82 -8.48 12.63
CA GLY A 158 25.85 -8.04 13.55
C GLY A 158 25.55 -8.34 15.01
N TYR A 159 24.29 -8.24 15.42
CA TYR A 159 23.85 -8.65 16.75
C TYR A 159 24.09 -10.16 16.97
N LEU A 160 23.75 -11.01 16.00
CA LEU A 160 24.03 -12.45 16.06
C LEU A 160 25.54 -12.77 16.16
N GLU A 161 26.39 -11.92 15.61
CA GLU A 161 27.86 -12.00 15.67
C GLU A 161 28.47 -11.39 16.94
N GLY A 162 27.66 -10.89 17.88
CA GLY A 162 28.16 -10.25 19.12
C GLY A 162 28.72 -8.84 18.93
N LYS A 163 28.43 -8.18 17.81
CA LYS A 163 28.86 -6.79 17.58
C LYS A 163 28.09 -5.84 18.50
N ARG A 164 28.79 -4.80 18.97
CA ARG A 164 28.22 -3.78 19.86
C ARG A 164 27.41 -2.73 19.09
N LYS A 165 26.35 -2.22 19.72
CA LYS A 165 25.44 -1.24 19.12
C LYS A 165 26.11 0.08 18.73
N GLU A 166 27.16 0.51 19.43
CA GLU A 166 27.86 1.77 19.19
C GLU A 166 28.46 1.83 17.78
N GLY A 167 28.95 0.69 17.27
CA GLY A 167 29.43 0.58 15.90
C GLY A 167 28.33 0.81 14.87
N PHE A 168 27.13 0.28 15.12
CA PHE A 168 25.97 0.49 14.26
C PHE A 168 25.41 1.91 14.36
N ILE A 169 25.40 2.52 15.54
CA ILE A 169 24.97 3.92 15.69
C ILE A 169 25.90 4.85 14.90
N LYS A 170 27.21 4.60 14.94
CA LYS A 170 28.19 5.36 14.13
C LYS A 170 27.95 5.17 12.62
N ARG A 171 27.59 3.96 12.18
CA ARG A 171 27.35 3.63 10.77
C ARG A 171 25.98 4.12 10.27
N PHE A 172 24.96 4.08 11.11
CA PHE A 172 23.56 4.38 10.81
C PHE A 172 22.97 5.34 11.85
N PRO A 173 23.45 6.59 11.93
CA PRO A 173 23.02 7.54 12.98
C PRO A 173 21.51 7.83 12.92
N HIS A 174 20.92 7.84 11.72
CA HIS A 174 19.48 8.01 11.53
C HIS A 174 18.63 6.86 12.10
N ALA A 175 19.23 5.70 12.35
CA ALA A 175 18.57 4.52 12.90
C ALA A 175 18.86 4.33 14.41
N GLU A 176 19.50 5.30 15.09
CA GLU A 176 19.89 5.18 16.50
C GLU A 176 18.74 4.75 17.41
N GLY A 177 17.56 5.35 17.24
CA GLY A 177 16.38 4.99 18.02
C GLY A 177 15.95 3.53 17.83
N PHE A 178 16.03 3.02 16.60
CA PHE A 178 15.76 1.61 16.30
C PHE A 178 16.82 0.70 16.91
N ILE A 179 18.10 1.00 16.69
CA ILE A 179 19.24 0.22 17.21
C ILE A 179 19.15 0.08 18.73
N ASN A 180 18.93 1.20 19.44
CA ASN A 180 18.82 1.20 20.90
C ASN A 180 17.66 0.32 21.39
N ARG A 181 16.50 0.34 20.71
CA ARG A 181 15.36 -0.52 21.06
C ARG A 181 15.66 -1.99 20.77
N THR A 182 16.22 -2.31 19.61
CA THR A 182 16.59 -3.68 19.22
C THR A 182 17.52 -4.33 20.23
N TYR A 183 18.63 -3.67 20.59
CA TYR A 183 19.57 -4.20 21.59
C TYR A 183 18.97 -4.27 23.00
N LYS A 184 18.07 -3.33 23.35
CA LYS A 184 17.36 -3.37 24.63
C LYS A 184 16.41 -4.57 24.71
N TRP A 185 15.68 -4.87 23.64
CA TRP A 185 14.70 -5.95 23.61
C TRP A 185 15.37 -7.32 23.56
N LEU A 186 16.34 -7.50 22.67
CA LEU A 186 17.03 -8.78 22.52
C LEU A 186 17.99 -9.07 23.70
N GLY A 187 18.44 -8.03 24.42
CA GLY A 187 19.38 -8.15 25.52
C GLY A 187 20.83 -8.29 25.04
N PRO A 188 21.78 -8.60 25.93
CA PRO A 188 23.18 -8.81 25.56
C PRO A 188 23.30 -9.95 24.54
N ALA A 189 23.99 -9.75 23.42
CA ALA A 189 24.15 -10.75 22.37
C ALA A 189 24.77 -12.06 22.90
N GLU A 190 25.56 -11.97 23.96
CA GLU A 190 26.29 -13.07 24.58
C GLU A 190 25.34 -13.99 25.36
N LYS A 191 24.12 -13.53 25.59
CA LYS A 191 23.04 -14.26 26.26
C LYS A 191 21.94 -14.69 25.29
N ILE A 192 22.11 -14.49 23.99
CA ILE A 192 21.11 -14.89 23.01
C ILE A 192 20.94 -16.41 23.02
N THR A 193 19.69 -16.86 23.11
CA THR A 193 19.38 -18.30 23.13
C THR A 193 19.42 -18.91 21.73
N PRO A 194 19.64 -20.23 21.60
CA PRO A 194 19.53 -20.92 20.30
C PRO A 194 18.18 -20.70 19.63
N LEU A 195 17.09 -20.65 20.41
CA LEU A 195 15.75 -20.38 19.89
C LEU A 195 15.64 -18.97 19.28
N GLN A 196 16.14 -17.95 19.98
CA GLN A 196 16.14 -16.58 19.46
C GLN A 196 16.98 -16.45 18.19
N LYS A 197 18.13 -17.13 18.11
CA LYS A 197 18.96 -17.16 16.89
C LYS A 197 18.16 -17.69 15.70
N LEU A 198 17.53 -18.86 15.84
CA LEU A 198 16.71 -19.45 14.78
C LEU A 198 15.55 -18.54 14.35
N MET A 199 14.89 -17.87 15.30
CA MET A 199 13.79 -16.97 14.97
C MET A 199 14.26 -15.72 14.20
N ILE A 200 15.43 -15.17 14.54
CA ILE A 200 16.03 -14.05 13.78
C ILE A 200 16.45 -14.52 12.39
N GLU A 201 17.09 -15.69 12.28
CA GLU A 201 17.47 -16.27 10.99
C GLU A 201 16.25 -16.51 10.09
N ARG A 202 15.18 -17.08 10.65
CA ARG A 202 13.91 -17.30 9.94
C ARG A 202 13.32 -16.00 9.39
N MET A 203 13.35 -14.95 10.20
CA MET A 203 12.86 -13.61 9.86
C MET A 203 13.68 -12.96 8.74
N LEU A 204 14.98 -13.24 8.66
CA LEU A 204 15.89 -12.64 7.68
C LEU A 204 15.86 -13.32 6.30
N LEU A 205 15.25 -14.50 6.13
CA LEU A 205 15.18 -15.17 4.83
C LEU A 205 14.61 -14.32 3.69
N PRO A 206 13.46 -13.63 3.84
CA PRO A 206 12.89 -12.82 2.74
C PRO A 206 13.66 -11.51 2.49
N PHE A 207 14.65 -11.14 3.33
CA PHE A 207 15.36 -9.87 3.18
C PHE A 207 16.20 -9.83 1.91
N ASP A 208 16.60 -10.97 1.34
CA ASP A 208 17.37 -10.98 0.10
C ASP A 208 16.58 -10.41 -1.08
N TYR A 209 15.26 -10.66 -1.09
CA TYR A 209 14.33 -10.03 -2.02
C TYR A 209 14.08 -8.56 -1.67
N PHE A 210 13.79 -8.25 -0.40
CA PHE A 210 13.47 -6.89 0.03
C PHE A 210 14.61 -5.88 -0.11
N THR A 211 15.86 -6.35 -0.01
CA THR A 211 17.06 -5.54 -0.26
C THR A 211 17.43 -5.46 -1.74
N ARG A 212 16.67 -6.15 -2.61
CA ARG A 212 16.88 -6.26 -4.06
C ARG A 212 18.19 -6.93 -4.44
N ARG A 213 18.81 -7.69 -3.53
CA ARG A 213 20.02 -8.48 -3.84
C ARG A 213 19.69 -9.70 -4.68
N ASN A 214 18.54 -10.34 -4.43
CA ASN A 214 17.98 -11.36 -5.28
C ASN A 214 16.56 -10.97 -5.74
N PRO A 215 16.40 -10.51 -6.99
CA PRO A 215 15.09 -10.15 -7.53
C PRO A 215 14.26 -11.38 -7.97
N ASP A 216 14.80 -12.60 -7.91
CA ASP A 216 14.07 -13.83 -8.24
C ASP A 216 13.04 -14.15 -7.14
N TYR A 217 11.83 -13.67 -7.37
CA TYR A 217 10.68 -13.91 -6.51
C TYR A 217 10.44 -15.41 -6.25
N THR A 218 10.61 -16.25 -7.28
CA THR A 218 10.30 -17.68 -7.20
C THR A 218 11.34 -18.39 -6.35
N GLU A 219 12.62 -18.08 -6.56
CA GLU A 219 13.72 -18.65 -5.77
C GLU A 219 13.61 -18.25 -4.29
N VAL A 220 13.48 -16.95 -4.01
CA VAL A 220 13.40 -16.47 -2.62
C VAL A 220 12.11 -16.94 -1.94
N GLY A 221 11.00 -16.97 -2.68
CA GLY A 221 9.71 -17.48 -2.21
C GLY A 221 9.80 -18.95 -1.81
N LYS A 222 10.35 -19.79 -2.68
CA LYS A 222 10.61 -21.21 -2.42
C LYS A 222 11.46 -21.41 -1.17
N ASN A 223 12.60 -20.73 -1.11
CA ASN A 223 13.51 -20.86 0.02
C ASN A 223 12.89 -20.38 1.35
N SER A 224 12.02 -19.37 1.31
CA SER A 224 11.44 -18.75 2.50
C SER A 224 10.17 -19.43 3.00
N PHE A 225 9.37 -20.03 2.12
CA PHE A 225 7.99 -20.40 2.44
C PHE A 225 7.52 -21.78 1.96
N GLU A 226 8.19 -22.41 0.99
CA GLU A 226 7.75 -23.69 0.41
C GLU A 226 8.49 -24.90 1.00
N GLU A 227 7.89 -26.09 0.88
CA GLU A 227 8.51 -27.35 1.32
C GLU A 227 9.85 -27.57 0.61
N GLY A 228 10.86 -27.99 1.37
CA GLY A 228 12.24 -28.13 0.88
C GLY A 228 13.06 -26.83 0.91
N GLY A 229 12.44 -25.68 1.23
CA GLY A 229 13.14 -24.43 1.50
C GLY A 229 13.68 -24.33 2.92
N ARG A 230 14.72 -23.50 3.12
CA ARG A 230 15.34 -23.28 4.45
C ARG A 230 14.35 -22.78 5.49
N GLY A 231 13.34 -22.00 5.08
CA GLY A 231 12.30 -21.50 5.99
C GLY A 231 11.58 -22.62 6.74
N ILE A 232 11.15 -23.65 6.03
CA ILE A 232 10.43 -24.79 6.60
C ILE A 232 11.34 -25.62 7.51
N GLU A 233 12.62 -25.76 7.17
CA GLU A 233 13.60 -26.43 8.03
C GLU A 233 13.78 -25.70 9.37
N ILE A 234 13.97 -24.37 9.33
CA ILE A 234 14.09 -23.56 10.55
C ILE A 234 12.81 -23.65 11.38
N ASP A 235 11.63 -23.62 10.75
CA ASP A 235 10.35 -23.76 11.45
C ASP A 235 10.25 -25.12 12.19
N LYS A 236 10.73 -26.22 11.57
CA LYS A 236 10.84 -27.55 12.21
C LYS A 236 11.85 -27.55 13.37
N GLU A 237 13.02 -26.91 13.21
CA GLU A 237 14.03 -26.77 14.27
C GLU A 237 13.51 -25.99 15.48
N ILE A 238 12.82 -24.86 15.24
CA ILE A 238 12.14 -24.05 16.26
C ILE A 238 11.10 -24.90 16.99
N GLY A 239 10.24 -25.61 16.25
CA GLY A 239 9.18 -26.45 16.81
C GLY A 239 9.73 -27.51 17.75
N LYS A 240 10.79 -28.22 17.33
CA LYS A 240 11.48 -29.23 18.13
C LYS A 240 12.11 -28.63 19.39
N LEU A 241 12.82 -27.51 19.25
CA LEU A 241 13.55 -26.88 20.36
C LEU A 241 12.60 -26.30 21.43
N ALA A 242 11.49 -25.71 21.01
CA ALA A 242 10.50 -25.10 21.90
C ALA A 242 9.41 -26.08 22.38
N GLY A 243 9.34 -27.27 21.79
CA GLY A 243 8.26 -28.24 22.01
C GLY A 243 6.90 -27.64 21.64
N LEU A 244 6.82 -27.08 20.43
CA LEU A 244 5.61 -26.54 19.81
C LEU A 244 5.03 -27.54 18.80
N PRO A 245 3.72 -27.50 18.54
CA PRO A 245 3.13 -28.19 17.38
C PRO A 245 3.64 -27.57 16.07
N ASP A 246 3.28 -28.19 14.94
CA ASP A 246 3.69 -27.71 13.63
C ASP A 246 3.27 -26.24 13.40
N ILE A 247 4.26 -25.43 13.05
CA ILE A 247 4.13 -23.99 12.78
C ILE A 247 3.66 -23.77 11.32
N ASN A 248 3.72 -24.82 10.49
CA ASN A 248 3.38 -24.78 9.07
C ASN A 248 1.91 -24.97 8.73
N ALA A 249 1.00 -25.04 9.70
CA ALA A 249 -0.45 -25.12 9.44
C ALA A 249 -0.88 -24.01 8.46
N ASP A 250 -1.30 -24.39 7.25
CA ASP A 250 -1.52 -23.47 6.13
C ASP A 250 -2.83 -22.71 6.24
N TRP A 251 -3.85 -23.30 6.87
CA TRP A 251 -5.19 -22.76 6.94
C TRP A 251 -5.50 -22.07 8.29
N PRO A 252 -6.29 -20.97 8.30
CA PRO A 252 -6.69 -20.29 9.53
C PRO A 252 -7.30 -21.23 10.57
N ASP A 253 -8.13 -22.18 10.14
CA ASP A 253 -8.83 -23.11 11.02
C ASP A 253 -7.89 -24.11 11.72
N GLU A 254 -6.93 -24.66 10.98
CA GLU A 254 -5.94 -25.58 11.53
C GLU A 254 -5.02 -24.85 12.52
N TYR A 255 -4.57 -23.65 12.14
CA TYR A 255 -3.80 -22.78 13.04
C TYR A 255 -4.58 -22.49 14.33
N HIS A 256 -5.86 -22.11 14.25
CA HIS A 256 -6.66 -21.83 15.45
C HIS A 256 -6.83 -23.05 16.34
N LYS A 257 -7.09 -24.23 15.76
CA LYS A 257 -7.18 -25.50 16.49
C LYS A 257 -5.87 -25.84 17.21
N LEU A 258 -4.73 -25.76 16.52
CA LEU A 258 -3.42 -26.03 17.11
C LEU A 258 -3.04 -25.00 18.17
N ARG A 259 -3.27 -23.71 17.91
CA ARG A 259 -3.04 -22.63 18.87
C ARG A 259 -3.86 -22.86 20.14
N ASP A 260 -5.13 -23.25 20.00
CA ASP A 260 -6.05 -23.40 21.14
C ASP A 260 -5.87 -24.71 21.90
N SER A 261 -5.19 -25.71 21.32
CA SER A 261 -4.78 -26.92 22.04
C SER A 261 -3.54 -26.70 22.93
N ILE A 262 -2.77 -25.63 22.74
CA ILE A 262 -1.62 -25.30 23.58
C ILE A 262 -2.11 -24.71 24.92
N THR A 263 -1.94 -25.48 25.99
CA THR A 263 -2.38 -25.11 27.35
C THR A 263 -1.43 -24.16 28.06
N ASP A 264 -0.12 -24.24 27.80
CA ASP A 264 0.88 -23.33 28.36
C ASP A 264 0.78 -21.95 27.67
N PRO A 265 0.42 -20.87 28.40
CA PRO A 265 0.25 -19.55 27.81
C PRO A 265 1.53 -19.00 27.15
N ARG A 266 2.72 -19.33 27.67
CA ARG A 266 3.99 -18.88 27.10
C ARG A 266 4.30 -19.59 25.79
N LYS A 267 4.03 -20.90 25.72
CA LYS A 267 4.15 -21.66 24.47
C LYS A 267 3.12 -21.21 23.44
N LYS A 268 1.90 -20.89 23.87
CA LYS A 268 0.85 -20.36 22.99
C LYS A 268 1.27 -19.03 22.37
N GLU A 269 1.84 -18.13 23.18
CA GLU A 269 2.38 -16.85 22.72
C GLU A 269 3.56 -17.02 21.74
N LEU A 270 4.49 -17.91 22.06
CA LEU A 270 5.62 -18.24 21.19
C LEU A 270 5.15 -18.83 19.86
N TYR A 271 4.15 -19.72 19.88
CA TYR A 271 3.55 -20.28 18.67
C TYR A 271 2.94 -19.19 17.77
N CYS A 272 2.20 -18.24 18.35
CA CYS A 272 1.67 -17.08 17.62
C CYS A 272 2.80 -16.23 17.01
N LEU A 273 3.89 -16.02 17.73
CA LEU A 273 5.05 -15.25 17.25
C LEU A 273 5.73 -15.96 16.06
N CYS A 274 6.04 -17.26 16.18
CA CYS A 274 6.63 -18.04 15.10
C CYS A 274 5.72 -18.05 13.86
N ARG A 275 4.41 -18.25 14.06
CA ARG A 275 3.42 -18.17 12.98
C ARG A 275 3.45 -16.80 12.31
N SER A 276 3.51 -15.71 13.08
CA SER A 276 3.56 -14.36 12.53
C SER A 276 4.83 -14.13 11.69
N ILE A 277 6.00 -14.62 12.12
CA ILE A 277 7.24 -14.53 11.33
C ILE A 277 7.08 -15.28 9.99
N ARG A 278 6.45 -16.46 10.00
CA ARG A 278 6.19 -17.25 8.79
C ARG A 278 5.26 -16.52 7.80
N ILE A 279 4.14 -15.97 8.27
CA ILE A 279 3.06 -15.53 7.35
C ILE A 279 2.96 -14.03 7.11
N SER A 280 3.42 -13.18 8.01
CA SER A 280 3.07 -11.76 7.92
C SER A 280 3.80 -11.02 6.77
N VAL A 281 4.75 -11.68 6.12
CA VAL A 281 5.39 -11.25 4.85
C VAL A 281 5.36 -12.35 3.80
N TYR A 282 4.38 -13.27 3.91
CA TYR A 282 4.15 -14.31 2.91
C TYR A 282 3.95 -13.66 1.52
N GLU A 283 4.34 -14.38 0.47
CA GLU A 283 4.40 -13.87 -0.90
C GLU A 283 5.36 -12.69 -1.12
N LEU A 284 6.34 -12.47 -0.23
CA LEU A 284 7.33 -11.39 -0.38
C LEU A 284 6.69 -10.01 -0.60
N SER A 285 5.50 -9.79 -0.03
CA SER A 285 4.86 -8.48 -0.06
C SER A 285 5.63 -7.54 0.84
N ASP A 286 6.41 -6.64 0.24
CA ASP A 286 7.18 -5.63 0.97
C ASP A 286 6.36 -4.37 1.27
N CYS A 287 5.04 -4.44 1.18
CA CYS A 287 4.18 -3.27 1.28
C CYS A 287 4.37 -2.51 2.62
N SER A 288 4.82 -1.25 2.55
CA SER A 288 5.39 -0.54 3.71
C SER A 288 4.43 -0.29 4.87
N HIS A 289 3.13 -0.34 4.63
CA HIS A 289 2.11 -0.16 5.65
C HIS A 289 2.15 -1.23 6.75
N GLN A 290 2.81 -2.37 6.51
CA GLN A 290 2.96 -3.42 7.51
C GLN A 290 4.40 -3.95 7.70
N THR A 291 5.25 -4.00 6.68
CA THR A 291 6.58 -4.68 6.76
C THR A 291 7.44 -4.21 7.92
N PHE A 292 7.74 -2.90 8.03
CA PHE A 292 8.55 -2.37 9.14
C PHE A 292 7.88 -2.56 10.51
N ARG A 293 6.54 -2.57 10.54
CA ARG A 293 5.78 -2.83 11.76
C ARG A 293 5.87 -4.30 12.18
N PHE A 294 5.81 -5.23 11.24
CA PHE A 294 6.03 -6.64 11.51
C PHE A 294 7.44 -6.89 12.00
N ILE A 295 8.46 -6.36 11.31
CA ILE A 295 9.85 -6.46 11.73
C ILE A 295 10.04 -5.94 13.16
N GLU A 296 9.53 -4.75 13.49
CA GLU A 296 9.66 -4.21 14.85
C GLU A 296 8.96 -5.09 15.89
N ASN A 297 7.75 -5.59 15.59
CA ASN A 297 7.00 -6.49 16.47
C ASN A 297 7.70 -7.84 16.65
N TRP A 298 8.32 -8.39 15.61
CA TRP A 298 9.06 -9.64 15.67
C TRP A 298 10.30 -9.51 16.52
N ILE A 299 11.11 -8.47 16.33
CA ILE A 299 12.30 -8.22 17.15
C ILE A 299 11.91 -8.06 18.62
N HIS A 300 10.86 -7.27 18.90
CA HIS A 300 10.33 -7.15 20.26
C HIS A 300 9.85 -8.50 20.81
N GLY A 301 9.09 -9.26 20.03
CA GLY A 301 8.57 -10.57 20.42
C GLY A 301 9.68 -11.59 20.71
N ILE A 302 10.70 -11.65 19.86
CA ILE A 302 11.86 -12.52 20.04
C ILE A 302 12.62 -12.16 21.32
N GLY A 303 12.78 -10.86 21.61
CA GLY A 303 13.48 -10.38 22.79
C GLY A 303 12.71 -10.56 24.10
N THR A 304 11.39 -10.39 24.06
CA THR A 304 10.55 -10.27 25.27
C THR A 304 9.59 -11.44 25.50
N GLY A 305 9.42 -12.31 24.50
CA GLY A 305 8.42 -13.38 24.50
C GLY A 305 6.97 -12.90 24.36
N LYS A 306 6.74 -11.66 23.89
CA LYS A 306 5.39 -11.06 23.75
C LYS A 306 5.17 -10.51 22.34
N LEU A 307 4.20 -11.07 21.62
CA LEU A 307 3.80 -10.65 20.28
C LEU A 307 2.80 -9.49 20.37
N GLY A 308 3.16 -8.36 19.75
CA GLY A 308 2.36 -7.14 19.86
C GLY A 308 2.43 -6.54 21.27
N GLY A 309 2.03 -5.27 21.41
CA GLY A 309 2.05 -4.61 22.71
C GLY A 309 3.41 -4.03 23.10
N ILE A 310 4.19 -3.54 22.13
CA ILE A 310 5.30 -2.61 22.38
C ILE A 310 4.74 -1.43 23.19
N PRO A 311 5.04 -1.28 24.50
CA PRO A 311 4.30 -0.36 25.37
C PRO A 311 4.46 1.11 24.97
N THR A 312 5.59 1.44 24.35
CA THR A 312 5.90 2.79 23.88
C THR A 312 5.19 3.14 22.57
N ARG A 313 4.52 2.19 21.91
CA ARG A 313 3.87 2.43 20.63
C ARG A 313 2.40 2.76 20.83
N LYS A 314 2.00 3.97 20.46
CA LYS A 314 0.59 4.38 20.45
C LYS A 314 -0.16 3.64 19.34
N LYS A 315 -1.17 2.84 19.71
CA LYS A 315 -1.99 2.08 18.76
C LYS A 315 -2.79 3.06 17.90
N GLY A 316 -2.82 2.81 16.59
CA GLY A 316 -3.66 3.58 15.66
C GLY A 316 -3.10 4.94 15.22
N THR A 317 -1.86 5.32 15.61
CA THR A 317 -1.26 6.60 15.19
C THR A 317 -1.29 6.79 13.69
N GLU A 318 -0.75 5.85 12.90
CA GLU A 318 -0.75 5.96 11.44
C GLU A 318 -2.16 5.97 10.83
N ARG A 319 -3.08 5.15 11.37
CA ARG A 319 -4.48 5.17 10.92
C ARG A 319 -5.14 6.53 11.19
N THR A 320 -4.87 7.12 12.35
CA THR A 320 -5.42 8.44 12.71
C THR A 320 -4.85 9.52 11.81
N ARG A 321 -3.52 9.54 11.64
CA ARG A 321 -2.81 10.47 10.75
C ARG A 321 -3.34 10.38 9.32
N LEU A 322 -3.41 9.16 8.76
CA LEU A 322 -3.92 8.91 7.42
C LEU A 322 -5.38 9.39 7.27
N GLY A 323 -6.23 9.09 8.24
CA GLY A 323 -7.63 9.55 8.23
C GLY A 323 -7.75 11.07 8.17
N HIS A 324 -6.95 11.78 8.97
CA HIS A 324 -6.96 13.25 8.96
C HIS A 324 -6.53 13.82 7.61
N LEU A 325 -5.47 13.26 7.02
CA LEU A 325 -5.00 13.65 5.68
C LEU A 325 -6.09 13.40 4.62
N LEU A 326 -6.66 12.20 4.61
CA LEU A 326 -7.73 11.84 3.67
C LEU A 326 -8.93 12.78 3.79
N PHE A 327 -9.32 13.12 5.02
CA PHE A 327 -10.42 14.06 5.25
C PHE A 327 -10.15 15.41 4.59
N GLY A 328 -8.97 15.99 4.83
CA GLY A 328 -8.57 17.28 4.24
C GLY A 328 -8.54 17.25 2.72
N TYR A 329 -7.91 16.23 2.11
CA TYR A 329 -7.86 16.10 0.66
C TYR A 329 -9.25 15.88 0.05
N VAL A 330 -10.06 14.96 0.59
CA VAL A 330 -11.40 14.66 0.06
C VAL A 330 -12.31 15.87 0.17
N LEU A 331 -12.32 16.58 1.31
CA LEU A 331 -13.08 17.81 1.48
C LEU A 331 -12.67 18.87 0.45
N ALA A 332 -11.38 19.09 0.28
CA ALA A 332 -10.87 20.09 -0.64
C ALA A 332 -11.18 19.76 -2.11
N LEU A 333 -11.06 18.48 -2.51
CA LEU A 333 -11.40 18.02 -3.85
C LEU A 333 -12.90 18.18 -4.14
N ASP A 334 -13.77 17.78 -3.19
CA ASP A 334 -15.22 17.97 -3.29
C ASP A 334 -15.58 19.45 -3.49
N LYS A 335 -14.99 20.33 -2.68
CA LYS A 335 -15.27 21.77 -2.70
C LYS A 335 -14.70 22.47 -3.94
N TRP A 336 -13.53 22.05 -4.41
CA TRP A 336 -12.97 22.52 -5.68
C TRP A 336 -13.86 22.10 -6.86
N LEU A 337 -14.34 20.86 -6.91
CA LEU A 337 -15.30 20.38 -7.91
C LEU A 337 -16.65 21.10 -7.82
N ALA A 338 -17.09 21.47 -6.61
CA ALA A 338 -18.28 22.30 -6.42
C ALA A 338 -18.07 23.78 -6.80
N GLY A 339 -16.83 24.21 -7.06
CA GLY A 339 -16.51 25.60 -7.41
C GLY A 339 -16.49 26.56 -6.23
N VAL A 340 -16.32 26.06 -5.02
CA VAL A 340 -16.19 26.89 -3.82
C VAL A 340 -14.79 27.51 -3.81
N PRO A 341 -14.64 28.84 -3.73
CA PRO A 341 -13.33 29.47 -3.54
C PRO A 341 -12.70 29.07 -2.20
N MET A 342 -11.39 28.83 -2.20
CA MET A 342 -10.63 28.39 -1.03
C MET A 342 -10.84 29.28 0.20
N GLN A 343 -10.92 30.60 -0.01
CA GLN A 343 -11.06 31.58 1.07
C GLN A 343 -12.37 31.38 1.83
N PHE A 344 -13.48 31.14 1.13
CA PHE A 344 -14.78 30.87 1.77
C PHE A 344 -14.77 29.54 2.50
N LEU A 345 -14.19 28.49 1.89
CA LEU A 345 -14.01 27.21 2.56
C LEU A 345 -13.23 27.36 3.89
N LEU A 346 -12.12 28.09 3.88
CA LEU A 346 -11.31 28.30 5.08
C LEU A 346 -12.00 29.18 6.12
N LEU A 347 -12.82 30.16 5.70
CA LEU A 347 -13.63 30.96 6.62
C LEU A 347 -14.69 30.10 7.30
N ASP A 348 -15.43 29.29 6.55
CA ASP A 348 -16.47 28.41 7.08
C ASP A 348 -15.88 27.38 8.06
N LEU A 349 -14.75 26.78 7.71
CA LEU A 349 -14.05 25.83 8.58
C LEU A 349 -13.43 26.48 9.82
N GLY A 350 -13.19 27.80 9.81
CA GLY A 350 -12.70 28.55 10.96
C GLY A 350 -13.66 28.55 12.16
N HIS A 351 -14.91 28.13 11.95
CA HIS A 351 -15.94 28.01 12.97
C HIS A 351 -16.10 26.59 13.55
N ILE A 352 -15.29 25.63 13.09
CA ILE A 352 -15.46 24.21 13.41
C ILE A 352 -14.17 23.65 14.00
N ASP A 353 -14.27 23.05 15.19
CA ASP A 353 -13.15 22.36 15.82
C ASP A 353 -13.22 20.85 15.54
N PHE A 354 -12.35 20.39 14.64
CA PHE A 354 -12.21 18.97 14.32
C PHE A 354 -11.28 18.22 15.28
N GLY A 355 -10.53 18.93 16.14
CA GLY A 355 -9.44 18.36 16.92
C GLY A 355 -8.18 18.06 16.08
N PHE A 356 -8.12 18.50 14.81
CA PHE A 356 -6.96 18.44 13.93
C PHE A 356 -7.03 19.52 12.84
N ASP A 357 -5.88 19.88 12.28
CA ASP A 357 -5.77 20.92 11.25
C ASP A 357 -5.89 20.31 9.84
N LEU A 358 -6.81 20.85 9.04
CA LEU A 358 -7.10 20.48 7.64
C LEU A 358 -6.46 21.44 6.62
N LYS A 359 -5.92 22.56 7.10
CA LYS A 359 -5.55 23.71 6.26
C LYS A 359 -4.51 23.33 5.22
N ASN A 360 -3.52 22.52 5.59
CA ASN A 360 -2.42 22.19 4.68
C ASN A 360 -2.89 21.36 3.49
N GLU A 361 -3.80 20.42 3.68
CA GLU A 361 -4.35 19.60 2.60
C GLU A 361 -5.22 20.45 1.66
N ILE A 362 -6.05 21.34 2.23
CA ILE A 362 -6.87 22.28 1.45
C ILE A 362 -5.99 23.21 0.61
N LEU A 363 -5.00 23.86 1.23
CA LEU A 363 -4.09 24.76 0.53
C LEU A 363 -3.37 24.05 -0.62
N ARG A 364 -2.93 22.80 -0.41
CA ARG A 364 -2.24 22.02 -1.44
C ARG A 364 -3.14 21.71 -2.64
N VAL A 365 -4.37 21.26 -2.40
CA VAL A 365 -5.33 20.98 -3.50
C VAL A 365 -5.55 22.23 -4.34
N TYR A 366 -5.89 23.36 -3.73
CA TYR A 366 -6.15 24.60 -4.47
C TYR A 366 -4.89 25.16 -5.14
N ALA A 367 -3.72 25.05 -4.50
CA ALA A 367 -2.46 25.53 -5.08
C ALA A 367 -2.04 24.73 -6.32
N TYR A 368 -2.20 23.40 -6.30
CA TYR A 368 -1.80 22.56 -7.43
C TYR A 368 -2.81 22.60 -8.59
N LEU A 369 -4.11 22.62 -8.29
CA LEU A 369 -5.14 22.61 -9.34
C LEU A 369 -5.36 23.99 -9.96
N GLY A 370 -5.15 25.06 -9.18
CA GLY A 370 -5.43 26.43 -9.58
C GLY A 370 -6.94 26.72 -9.68
N GLU A 371 -7.28 27.91 -10.19
CA GLU A 371 -8.67 28.33 -10.41
C GLU A 371 -9.25 27.86 -11.75
N GLU A 372 -8.37 27.58 -12.72
CA GLU A 372 -8.79 27.13 -14.05
C GLU A 372 -9.33 25.70 -14.02
N ARG A 373 -10.62 25.57 -14.39
CA ARG A 373 -11.35 24.30 -14.43
C ARG A 373 -11.59 23.87 -15.87
N THR A 374 -10.72 23.01 -16.39
CA THR A 374 -10.95 22.33 -17.67
C THR A 374 -11.70 21.02 -17.45
N GLN A 375 -12.46 20.55 -18.45
CA GLN A 375 -13.21 19.30 -18.34
C GLN A 375 -12.30 18.10 -17.99
N THR A 376 -11.09 18.05 -18.55
CA THR A 376 -10.10 17.01 -18.25
C THR A 376 -9.63 17.09 -16.79
N LYS A 377 -9.35 18.30 -16.27
CA LYS A 377 -8.98 18.49 -14.86
C LYS A 377 -10.11 18.02 -13.95
N GLU A 378 -11.34 18.45 -14.20
CA GLU A 378 -12.50 18.04 -13.41
C GLU A 378 -12.71 16.52 -13.40
N TRP A 379 -12.56 15.86 -14.54
CA TRP A 379 -12.65 14.40 -14.62
C TRP A 379 -11.54 13.69 -13.82
N LEU A 380 -10.29 14.14 -13.93
CA LEU A 380 -9.18 13.55 -13.16
C LEU A 380 -9.34 13.81 -11.65
N VAL A 381 -9.78 15.00 -11.26
CA VAL A 381 -10.07 15.37 -9.86
C VAL A 381 -11.22 14.51 -9.32
N ALA A 382 -12.27 14.28 -10.11
CA ALA A 382 -13.35 13.36 -9.77
C ALA A 382 -12.86 11.93 -9.54
N CYS A 383 -11.98 11.42 -10.42
CA CYS A 383 -11.37 10.10 -10.25
C CYS A 383 -10.54 10.01 -8.96
N LEU A 384 -9.75 11.05 -8.66
CA LEU A 384 -8.96 11.10 -7.42
C LEU A 384 -9.84 11.17 -6.19
N TRP A 385 -10.85 12.04 -6.18
CA TRP A 385 -11.83 12.15 -5.09
C TRP A 385 -12.48 10.79 -4.80
N TYR A 386 -12.96 10.11 -5.85
CA TYR A 386 -13.60 8.81 -5.70
C TYR A 386 -12.64 7.78 -5.10
N ASN A 387 -11.41 7.70 -5.60
CA ASN A 387 -10.42 6.77 -5.05
C ASN A 387 -10.09 7.08 -3.58
N LEU A 388 -9.84 8.35 -3.23
CA LEU A 388 -9.53 8.71 -1.83
C LEU A 388 -10.72 8.48 -0.88
N MET A 389 -11.95 8.67 -1.36
CA MET A 389 -13.15 8.46 -0.56
C MET A 389 -13.50 6.98 -0.39
N HIS A 390 -13.57 6.23 -1.49
CA HIS A 390 -14.23 4.92 -1.55
C HIS A 390 -13.29 3.71 -1.53
N ASN A 391 -11.97 3.89 -1.63
CA ASN A 391 -11.03 2.77 -1.63
C ASN A 391 -11.17 1.92 -0.35
N GLN A 392 -11.54 0.64 -0.49
CA GLN A 392 -11.93 -0.19 0.65
C GLN A 392 -10.75 -0.57 1.56
N HIS A 393 -9.50 -0.47 1.09
CA HIS A 393 -8.32 -0.84 1.85
C HIS A 393 -7.78 0.29 2.74
N GLY A 394 -8.01 1.55 2.36
CA GLY A 394 -7.51 2.68 3.14
C GLY A 394 -8.20 4.02 2.92
N GLY A 395 -9.22 4.10 2.06
CA GLY A 395 -9.94 5.33 1.77
C GLY A 395 -10.75 5.83 2.96
N LEU A 396 -11.23 7.08 2.86
CA LEU A 396 -11.91 7.77 3.95
C LEU A 396 -13.13 7.01 4.49
N ILE A 397 -13.80 6.20 3.67
CA ILE A 397 -14.90 5.31 4.08
C ILE A 397 -14.53 4.34 5.23
N ARG A 398 -13.23 4.08 5.44
CA ARG A 398 -12.70 3.23 6.54
C ARG A 398 -12.49 4.00 7.84
N HIS A 399 -12.71 5.31 7.85
CA HIS A 399 -12.53 6.23 8.98
C HIS A 399 -13.88 6.79 9.45
N LYS A 400 -14.80 5.89 9.84
CA LYS A 400 -16.14 6.25 10.35
C LYS A 400 -16.12 7.30 11.46
N ASN A 401 -15.10 7.23 12.32
CA ASN A 401 -14.86 8.19 13.40
C ASN A 401 -14.56 9.63 12.93
N LEU A 402 -14.37 9.85 11.64
CA LEU A 402 -14.23 11.17 11.02
C LEU A 402 -15.46 11.55 10.18
N LEU A 403 -16.17 10.55 9.62
CA LEU A 403 -17.38 10.77 8.84
C LEU A 403 -18.56 11.20 9.72
N GLU A 404 -18.76 10.55 10.86
CA GLU A 404 -19.86 10.86 11.77
C GLU A 404 -19.78 12.30 12.32
N PRO A 405 -18.63 12.78 12.86
CA PRO A 405 -18.52 14.17 13.30
C PRO A 405 -18.68 15.18 12.16
N ALA A 406 -18.30 14.84 10.92
CA ALA A 406 -18.51 15.73 9.79
C ALA A 406 -19.99 15.94 9.49
N GLU A 407 -20.78 14.86 9.55
CA GLU A 407 -22.24 14.93 9.42
C GLU A 407 -22.86 15.76 10.57
N GLU A 408 -22.43 15.54 11.80
CA GLU A 408 -22.90 16.31 12.97
C GLU A 408 -22.62 17.81 12.86
N ASN A 409 -21.46 18.17 12.28
CA ASN A 409 -21.07 19.55 12.03
C ASN A 409 -21.56 20.09 10.68
N ARG A 410 -22.46 19.37 9.98
CA ARG A 410 -23.05 19.75 8.68
C ARG A 410 -22.00 20.02 7.58
N ILE A 411 -20.89 19.30 7.64
CA ILE A 411 -19.85 19.32 6.62
C ILE A 411 -20.08 18.14 5.70
N SER A 412 -20.62 18.43 4.52
CA SER A 412 -20.73 17.43 3.46
C SER A 412 -19.38 17.27 2.75
N LEU A 413 -18.90 16.03 2.68
CA LEU A 413 -17.74 15.60 1.87
C LEU A 413 -18.14 15.19 0.45
N ARG A 414 -19.42 15.38 0.11
CA ARG A 414 -20.08 14.85 -1.08
C ARG A 414 -20.96 15.91 -1.76
N THR A 415 -20.74 17.19 -1.48
CA THR A 415 -21.57 18.29 -1.99
C THR A 415 -21.62 18.28 -3.51
N TRP A 416 -20.46 18.05 -4.16
CA TRP A 416 -20.38 17.98 -5.61
C TRP A 416 -21.11 16.74 -6.14
N MET A 417 -20.75 15.55 -5.64
CA MET A 417 -21.30 14.29 -6.17
C MET A 417 -22.81 14.17 -5.96
N ASP A 418 -23.30 14.53 -4.78
CA ASP A 418 -24.74 14.50 -4.49
C ASP A 418 -25.48 15.54 -5.34
N GLY A 419 -24.89 16.71 -5.58
CA GLY A 419 -25.45 17.74 -6.47
C GLY A 419 -25.58 17.29 -7.92
N VAL A 420 -24.55 16.64 -8.49
CA VAL A 420 -24.61 16.17 -9.89
C VAL A 420 -25.50 14.94 -10.09
N LEU A 421 -25.70 14.14 -9.03
CA LEU A 421 -26.63 13.01 -9.03
C LEU A 421 -28.07 13.40 -8.67
N GLY A 422 -28.33 14.67 -8.35
CA GLY A 422 -29.66 15.16 -7.95
C GLY A 422 -30.12 14.60 -6.59
N LYS A 423 -29.19 14.15 -5.74
CA LYS A 423 -29.47 13.75 -4.37
C LYS A 423 -29.58 15.01 -3.50
N SER A 424 -30.45 14.98 -2.50
CA SER A 424 -30.58 16.08 -1.56
C SER A 424 -29.24 16.31 -0.86
N VAL A 425 -28.62 17.48 -1.06
CA VAL A 425 -27.46 17.90 -0.28
C VAL A 425 -27.94 18.05 1.16
N ARG A 426 -27.50 17.15 2.05
CA ARG A 426 -27.86 17.17 3.47
C ARG A 426 -27.06 18.19 4.25
#